data_AF-A0AA39WSY6-F1
#
_entry.id   AF-A0AA39WSY6-F1
#
_cell.length_a   1.000
_cell.length_b   1.000
_cell.length_c   1.000
_cell.angle_alpha   90.00
_cell.angle_beta   90.00
_cell.angle_gamma   90.00
#
_symmetry.space_group_name_H-M   'P 1'
#
loop_
_entity.id
_entity.type
_entity.pdbx_description
1 polymer ?
#
loop_
_entity_poly.entity_id
_entity_poly.type
_entity_poly.pdbx_seq_one_letter_code
_entity_poly.pdbx_strand_id
1 'polypeptide(L)'
;MNILAAPTSKPNVVLQPSLDVISSLGPLVNLAVWFQQILSSATLLLFLRTYLAVRVIGAAILFGSRIAALNALFASRLLAMKSAAMTQQTLTALWDSKTLRRLRKKIEYEFFALILGPMGNLMCLLLFWPGWAVLGAMGWFLCSGS
;
A
#
# COMPACT_ATOMS: atom_id res chain seq x y z
N MET A 1 -83.41 73.69 -3.45
CA MET A 1 -82.65 73.37 -4.69
C MET A 1 -81.25 73.95 -4.50
N ASN A 2 -80.27 73.11 -4.18
CA ASN A 2 -78.83 73.42 -4.25
C ASN A 2 -78.10 72.08 -4.25
N ILE A 3 -77.34 71.84 -5.32
CA ILE A 3 -76.61 70.62 -5.63
C ILE A 3 -75.16 70.92 -5.29
N LEU A 4 -74.54 70.15 -4.39
CA LEU A 4 -73.10 70.18 -4.15
C LEU A 4 -72.54 68.78 -4.34
N ALA A 5 -71.69 68.69 -5.36
CA ALA A 5 -71.03 67.50 -5.85
C ALA A 5 -69.83 67.09 -4.97
N ALA A 6 -69.60 65.77 -4.96
CA ALA A 6 -68.44 64.91 -4.65
C ALA A 6 -67.08 65.54 -4.23
N PRO A 7 -66.23 64.78 -3.50
CA PRO A 7 -65.31 63.91 -4.24
C PRO A 7 -65.03 62.54 -3.60
N THR A 8 -65.08 61.50 -4.44
CA THR A 8 -64.46 60.18 -4.25
C THR A 8 -62.94 60.30 -4.15
N SER A 9 -62.38 59.93 -2.99
CA SER A 9 -60.94 59.74 -2.79
C SER A 9 -60.45 58.48 -3.53
N LYS A 10 -59.65 58.65 -4.58
CA LYS A 10 -58.83 57.59 -5.18
C LYS A 10 -57.51 57.47 -4.39
N PRO A 11 -57.10 56.29 -3.90
CA PRO A 11 -55.74 56.12 -3.40
C PRO A 11 -54.78 56.08 -4.60
N ASN A 12 -54.07 57.18 -4.81
CA ASN A 12 -52.99 57.28 -5.79
C ASN A 12 -51.73 56.68 -5.17
N VAL A 13 -51.47 55.40 -5.46
CA VAL A 13 -50.25 54.71 -5.06
C VAL A 13 -49.10 55.24 -5.93
N VAL A 14 -48.27 56.10 -5.34
CA VAL A 14 -47.03 56.60 -5.95
C VAL A 14 -45.96 55.51 -5.84
N LEU A 15 -45.93 54.60 -6.81
CA LEU A 15 -44.90 53.57 -7.05
C LEU A 15 -43.92 54.00 -8.16
N GLN A 16 -43.52 55.28 -8.21
CA GLN A 16 -42.67 55.82 -9.29
C GLN A 16 -41.16 55.97 -9.03
N PRO A 17 -40.60 55.97 -7.80
CA PRO A 17 -39.14 56.14 -7.64
C PRO A 17 -38.32 54.85 -7.89
N SER A 18 -38.95 53.66 -7.90
CA SER A 18 -38.23 52.38 -8.05
C SER A 18 -37.90 52.01 -9.50
N LEU A 19 -38.64 52.53 -10.49
CA LEU A 19 -38.45 52.15 -11.89
C LEU A 19 -37.19 52.76 -12.55
N ASP A 20 -36.79 53.97 -12.15
CA ASP A 20 -35.57 54.64 -12.69
C ASP A 20 -34.27 54.03 -12.15
N VAL A 21 -34.31 53.53 -10.92
CA VAL A 21 -33.18 52.78 -10.34
C VAL A 21 -33.06 51.41 -11.03
N ILE A 22 -34.19 50.76 -11.34
CA ILE A 22 -34.22 49.48 -12.05
C ILE A 22 -33.75 49.62 -13.52
N SER A 23 -34.07 50.73 -14.19
CA SER A 23 -33.65 50.98 -15.58
C SER A 23 -32.14 51.20 -15.70
N SER A 24 -31.51 51.85 -14.70
CA SER A 24 -30.05 52.03 -14.64
C SER A 24 -29.29 50.79 -14.16
N LEU A 25 -29.92 49.90 -13.38
CA LEU A 25 -29.33 48.64 -12.91
C LEU A 25 -29.27 47.55 -13.99
N GLY A 26 -30.18 47.54 -14.97
CA GLY A 26 -30.18 46.58 -16.07
C GLY A 26 -28.82 46.41 -16.79
N PRO A 27 -28.18 47.48 -17.28
CA PRO A 27 -26.88 47.39 -17.95
C PRO A 27 -25.74 46.96 -17.01
N LEU A 28 -25.77 47.35 -15.73
CA LEU A 28 -24.78 46.91 -14.73
C LEU A 28 -24.90 45.41 -14.43
N VAL A 29 -26.13 44.90 -14.28
CA VAL A 29 -26.40 43.47 -14.08
C VAL A 29 -25.97 42.67 -15.31
N ASN A 30 -26.26 43.16 -16.52
CA ASN A 30 -25.85 42.48 -17.75
C ASN A 30 -24.32 42.37 -17.86
N LEU A 31 -23.60 43.43 -17.49
CA LEU A 31 -22.13 43.43 -17.47
C LEU A 31 -21.59 42.46 -16.41
N ALA A 32 -22.19 42.43 -15.22
CA ALA A 32 -21.83 41.47 -14.17
C ALA A 32 -22.06 40.01 -14.60
N VAL A 33 -23.19 39.72 -15.26
CA VAL A 33 -23.49 38.39 -15.82
C VAL A 33 -22.46 38.00 -16.88
N TRP A 34 -22.08 38.93 -17.75
CA TRP A 34 -21.10 38.66 -18.79
C TRP A 34 -19.70 38.35 -18.22
N PHE A 35 -19.25 39.13 -17.24
CA PHE A 35 -18.02 38.85 -16.50
C PHE A 35 -18.08 37.51 -15.76
N GLN A 36 -19.21 37.20 -15.12
CA GLN A 36 -19.41 35.93 -14.43
C GLN A 36 -19.36 34.75 -15.40
N GLN A 37 -19.88 34.91 -16.61
CA GLN A 37 -19.89 33.86 -17.65
C GLN A 37 -18.49 33.63 -18.24
N ILE A 38 -17.70 34.68 -18.45
CA ILE A 38 -16.28 34.57 -18.84
C ILE A 38 -15.46 33.94 -17.73
N LEU A 39 -15.66 34.37 -16.49
CA LEU A 39 -14.94 33.82 -15.36
C LEU A 39 -15.31 32.35 -15.12
N SER A 40 -16.59 31.99 -15.28
CA SER A 40 -17.08 30.61 -15.21
C SER A 40 -16.49 29.72 -16.31
N SER A 41 -16.43 30.20 -17.55
CA SER A 41 -15.83 29.42 -18.65
C SER A 41 -14.31 29.26 -18.49
N ALA A 42 -13.60 30.31 -18.08
CA ALA A 42 -12.17 30.26 -17.83
C ALA A 42 -11.81 29.33 -16.67
N THR A 43 -12.58 29.38 -15.56
CA THR A 43 -12.39 28.49 -14.41
C THR A 43 -12.67 27.04 -14.75
N LEU A 44 -13.73 26.74 -15.53
CA LEU A 44 -14.02 25.39 -16.01
C LEU A 44 -12.88 24.84 -16.90
N LEU A 45 -12.33 25.65 -17.79
CA LEU A 45 -11.20 25.25 -18.63
C LEU A 45 -9.94 24.97 -17.80
N LEU A 46 -9.64 25.82 -16.82
CA LEU A 46 -8.54 25.61 -15.90
C LEU A 46 -8.73 24.33 -15.08
N PHE A 47 -9.94 24.11 -14.55
CA PHE A 47 -10.27 22.93 -13.76
C PHE A 47 -10.20 21.65 -14.59
N LEU A 48 -10.67 21.68 -15.84
CA LEU A 48 -10.56 20.55 -16.75
C LEU A 48 -9.10 20.24 -17.09
N ARG A 49 -8.29 21.27 -17.36
CA ARG A 49 -6.84 21.10 -17.62
C ARG A 49 -6.11 20.52 -16.42
N THR A 50 -6.33 21.06 -15.23
CA THR A 50 -5.66 20.57 -14.02
C THR A 50 -6.12 19.16 -13.68
N TYR A 51 -7.41 18.87 -13.82
CA TYR A 51 -7.94 17.52 -13.63
C TYR A 51 -7.33 16.50 -14.59
N LEU A 52 -7.25 16.83 -15.89
CA LEU A 52 -6.60 15.97 -16.89
C LEU A 52 -5.12 15.79 -16.58
N ALA A 53 -4.41 16.87 -16.22
CA ALA A 53 -2.99 16.80 -15.87
C ALA A 53 -2.75 15.89 -14.65
N VAL A 54 -3.52 16.06 -13.57
CA VAL A 54 -3.43 15.21 -12.37
C VAL A 54 -3.72 13.75 -12.72
N ARG A 55 -4.70 13.49 -13.58
CA ARG A 55 -5.05 12.12 -14.00
C ARG A 55 -3.95 11.46 -14.83
N VAL A 56 -3.35 12.20 -15.77
CA VAL A 56 -2.22 11.72 -16.59
C VAL A 56 -0.99 11.47 -15.72
N ILE A 57 -0.65 12.41 -14.85
CA ILE A 57 0.49 12.28 -13.91
C ILE A 57 0.27 11.09 -12.98
N GLY A 58 -0.93 10.96 -12.39
CA GLY A 58 -1.28 9.84 -11.53
C GLY A 58 -1.18 8.49 -12.26
N ALA A 59 -1.69 8.40 -13.48
CA ALA A 59 -1.55 7.20 -14.30
C ALA A 59 -0.07 6.89 -14.60
N ALA A 60 0.72 7.89 -14.99
CA ALA A 60 2.15 7.74 -15.28
C ALA A 60 2.95 7.26 -14.05
N ILE A 61 2.64 7.78 -12.86
CA ILE A 61 3.26 7.33 -11.60
C ILE A 61 2.91 5.86 -11.34
N LEU A 62 1.64 5.47 -11.50
CA LEU A 62 1.22 4.08 -11.30
C LEU A 62 1.89 3.14 -12.30
N PHE A 63 1.95 3.49 -13.59
CA PHE A 63 2.66 2.69 -14.59
C PHE A 63 4.16 2.63 -14.32
N GLY A 64 4.79 3.76 -14.00
CA GLY A 64 6.20 3.81 -13.63
C GLY A 64 6.52 2.94 -12.43
N SER A 65 5.68 2.99 -11.38
CA SER A 65 5.86 2.14 -10.18
C SER A 65 5.74 0.66 -10.49
N ARG A 66 4.81 0.26 -11.37
CA ARG A 66 4.64 -1.15 -11.77
C ARG A 66 5.81 -1.65 -12.59
N ILE A 67 6.30 -0.85 -13.53
CA ILE A 67 7.48 -1.19 -14.35
C ILE A 67 8.71 -1.32 -13.46
N ALA A 68 8.91 -0.39 -12.52
CA ALA A 68 10.00 -0.46 -11.55
C ALA A 68 9.90 -1.70 -10.65
N ALA A 69 8.71 -2.03 -10.15
CA ALA A 69 8.49 -3.24 -9.35
C ALA A 69 8.77 -4.52 -10.14
N LEU A 70 8.31 -4.61 -11.39
CA LEU A 70 8.61 -5.75 -12.26
C LEU A 70 10.11 -5.88 -12.53
N ASN A 71 10.79 -4.78 -12.85
CA ASN A 71 12.24 -4.78 -13.05
C ASN A 71 12.99 -5.22 -11.78
N ALA A 72 12.57 -4.75 -10.61
CA ALA A 72 13.15 -5.17 -9.34
C ALA A 72 12.97 -6.68 -9.10
N LEU A 73 11.80 -7.23 -9.42
CA LEU A 73 11.53 -8.67 -9.33
C LEU A 73 12.37 -9.50 -10.32
N PHE A 74 12.54 -9.04 -11.55
CA PHE A 74 13.40 -9.70 -12.52
C PHE A 74 14.86 -9.65 -12.09
N ALA A 75 15.35 -8.49 -11.64
CA ALA A 75 16.70 -8.32 -11.13
C ALA A 75 16.95 -9.21 -9.91
N SER A 76 16.03 -9.25 -8.94
CA SER A 76 16.16 -10.11 -7.76
C SER A 76 16.17 -11.59 -8.11
N ARG A 77 15.32 -12.02 -9.06
CA ARG A 77 15.32 -13.41 -9.55
C ARG A 77 16.61 -13.79 -10.24
N LEU A 78 17.14 -12.92 -11.10
CA LEU A 78 18.42 -13.13 -11.77
C LEU A 78 19.56 -13.20 -10.75
N LEU A 79 19.59 -12.29 -9.79
CA LEU A 79 20.59 -12.30 -8.71
C LEU A 79 20.48 -13.59 -7.88
N ALA A 80 19.28 -13.99 -7.49
CA ALA A 80 19.06 -15.22 -6.72
C ALA A 80 19.50 -16.48 -7.49
N MET A 81 19.22 -16.56 -8.79
CA MET A 81 19.68 -17.67 -9.64
C MET A 81 21.21 -17.66 -9.79
N LYS A 82 21.81 -16.49 -9.99
CA LYS A 82 23.27 -16.35 -10.09
C LYS A 82 23.97 -16.70 -8.78
N SER A 83 23.44 -16.25 -7.65
CA SER A 83 23.98 -16.60 -6.34
C SER A 83 23.80 -18.08 -6.03
N ALA A 84 22.65 -18.68 -6.39
CA ALA A 84 22.43 -20.11 -6.24
C ALA A 84 23.41 -20.94 -7.10
N ALA A 85 23.61 -20.55 -8.36
CA ALA A 85 24.57 -21.21 -9.23
C ALA A 85 26.02 -21.07 -8.72
N MET A 86 26.42 -19.87 -8.29
CA MET A 86 27.75 -19.64 -7.72
C MET A 86 27.95 -20.41 -6.42
N THR A 87 26.96 -20.41 -5.52
CA THR A 87 27.04 -21.17 -4.26
C THR A 87 27.09 -22.67 -4.50
N GLN A 88 26.36 -23.19 -5.49
CA GLN A 88 26.48 -24.59 -5.86
C GLN A 88 27.88 -24.91 -6.41
N GLN A 89 28.43 -24.06 -7.28
CA GLN A 89 29.78 -24.24 -7.81
C GLN A 89 30.86 -24.17 -6.72
N THR A 90 30.72 -23.26 -5.76
CA THR A 90 31.65 -23.20 -4.63
C THR A 90 31.46 -24.38 -3.68
N LEU A 91 30.23 -24.82 -3.44
CA LEU A 91 29.97 -26.02 -2.65
C LEU A 91 30.59 -27.26 -3.30
N THR A 92 30.43 -27.46 -4.61
CA THR A 92 31.00 -28.61 -5.31
C THR A 92 32.53 -28.54 -5.31
N ALA A 93 33.11 -27.37 -5.53
CA ALA A 93 34.56 -27.17 -5.45
C ALA A 93 35.10 -27.41 -4.02
N LEU A 94 34.39 -26.94 -2.99
CA LEU A 94 34.74 -27.20 -1.59
C LEU A 94 34.59 -28.69 -1.25
N TRP A 95 33.52 -29.33 -1.71
CA TRP A 95 33.22 -30.74 -1.50
C TRP A 95 34.28 -31.66 -2.09
N ASP A 96 34.83 -31.30 -3.25
CA ASP A 96 35.90 -32.03 -3.91
C ASP A 96 37.30 -31.70 -3.36
N SER A 97 37.39 -30.73 -2.43
CA SER A 97 38.67 -30.39 -1.81
C SER A 97 39.20 -31.52 -0.93
N LYS A 98 40.52 -31.74 -0.99
CA LYS A 98 41.22 -32.74 -0.17
C LYS A 98 41.00 -32.52 1.33
N THR A 99 40.81 -31.28 1.75
CA THR A 99 40.57 -30.91 3.15
C THR A 99 39.22 -31.41 3.63
N LEU A 100 38.15 -31.18 2.87
CA LEU A 100 36.80 -31.64 3.21
C LEU A 100 36.69 -33.17 3.14
N ARG A 101 37.39 -33.82 2.20
CA ARG A 101 37.48 -35.28 2.13
C ARG A 101 38.18 -35.89 3.35
N ARG A 102 39.23 -35.25 3.87
CA ARG A 102 39.91 -35.67 5.12
C ARG A 102 39.01 -35.44 6.33
N LEU A 103 38.36 -34.28 6.41
CA LEU A 103 37.39 -33.98 7.46
C LEU A 103 36.24 -34.99 7.47
N ARG A 104 35.67 -35.32 6.30
CA ARG A 104 34.60 -36.33 6.23
C ARG A 104 35.06 -37.68 6.76
N LYS A 105 36.20 -38.19 6.30
CA LYS A 105 36.73 -39.47 6.80
C LYS A 105 37.02 -39.44 8.30
N LYS A 106 37.48 -38.30 8.82
CA LYS A 106 37.71 -38.12 10.26
C LYS A 106 36.39 -38.12 11.03
N ILE A 107 35.38 -37.41 10.54
CA ILE A 107 34.04 -37.38 11.13
C ILE A 107 33.41 -38.77 11.07
N GLU A 108 33.46 -39.46 9.93
CA GLU A 108 32.97 -40.84 9.80
C GLU A 108 33.67 -41.76 10.80
N TYR A 109 35.00 -41.70 10.89
CA TYR A 109 35.76 -42.48 11.86
C TYR A 109 35.37 -42.15 13.30
N GLU A 110 35.28 -40.87 13.66
CA GLU A 110 34.83 -40.45 14.99
C GLU A 110 33.38 -40.87 15.25
N PHE A 111 32.50 -40.86 14.25
CA PHE A 111 31.11 -41.28 14.38
C PHE A 111 31.01 -42.79 14.60
N PHE A 112 31.75 -43.60 13.84
CA PHE A 112 31.84 -45.04 14.05
C PHE A 112 32.52 -45.38 15.38
N ALA A 113 33.60 -44.69 15.75
CA ALA A 113 34.27 -44.87 17.02
C ALA A 113 33.39 -44.44 18.20
N LEU A 114 32.55 -43.42 18.02
CA LEU A 114 31.58 -42.97 19.01
C LEU A 114 30.46 -44.01 19.16
N ILE A 115 29.91 -44.55 18.07
CA ILE A 115 28.83 -45.55 18.10
C ILE A 115 29.31 -46.93 18.58
N LEU A 116 30.46 -47.41 18.11
CA LEU A 116 31.02 -48.72 18.50
C LEU A 116 31.82 -48.65 19.81
N GLY A 117 32.28 -47.46 20.20
CA GLY A 117 33.01 -47.25 21.44
C GLY A 117 32.12 -47.32 22.68
N PRO A 118 32.72 -47.30 23.89
CA PRO A 118 31.99 -47.36 25.16
C PRO A 118 30.95 -46.23 25.31
N MET A 119 31.15 -45.11 24.61
CA MET A 119 30.27 -43.95 24.61
C MET A 119 29.00 -44.15 23.77
N GLY A 120 29.02 -45.02 22.75
CA GLY A 120 27.89 -45.24 21.86
C GLY A 120 26.78 -46.05 22.51
N ASN A 121 27.17 -47.02 23.33
CA ASN A 121 26.22 -47.70 24.21
C ASN A 121 25.61 -46.71 25.21
N LEU A 122 26.41 -45.79 25.77
CA LEU A 122 25.94 -44.73 26.67
C LEU A 122 24.97 -43.77 25.97
N MET A 123 25.23 -43.44 24.70
CA MET A 123 24.40 -42.54 23.88
C MET A 123 23.10 -43.20 23.45
N CYS A 124 23.13 -44.47 23.02
CA CYS A 124 21.94 -45.28 22.79
C CYS A 124 21.14 -45.48 24.07
N LEU A 125 21.80 -45.74 25.19
CA LEU A 125 21.15 -45.87 26.49
C LEU A 125 20.52 -44.56 26.93
N LEU A 126 21.15 -43.40 26.68
CA LEU A 126 20.60 -42.08 26.99
C LEU A 126 19.42 -41.73 26.07
N LEU A 127 19.48 -42.08 24.78
CA LEU A 127 18.43 -41.78 23.79
C LEU A 127 17.21 -42.70 23.97
N PHE A 128 17.45 -43.98 24.23
CA PHE A 128 16.42 -44.99 24.55
C PHE A 128 16.17 -45.08 26.07
N TRP A 129 16.70 -44.15 26.87
CA TRP A 129 16.47 -44.15 28.31
C TRP A 129 14.97 -43.92 28.55
N PRO A 130 14.24 -44.87 29.16
CA PRO A 130 12.79 -44.75 29.34
C PRO A 130 12.40 -43.55 30.23
N GLY A 131 13.34 -43.03 31.02
CA GLY A 131 13.15 -41.81 31.82
C GLY A 131 12.74 -40.57 31.02
N TRP A 132 13.07 -40.43 29.73
CA TRP A 132 12.52 -39.33 28.91
C TRP A 132 11.02 -39.49 28.67
N ALA A 133 10.58 -40.72 28.41
CA ALA A 133 9.16 -41.02 28.25
C ALA A 133 8.40 -40.80 29.58
N VAL A 134 9.01 -41.16 30.71
CA VAL A 134 8.46 -40.91 32.05
C VAL A 134 8.37 -39.41 32.34
N LEU A 135 9.44 -38.63 32.09
CA LEU A 135 9.43 -37.18 32.27
C LEU A 135 8.42 -36.47 31.35
N GLY A 136 8.33 -36.91 30.09
CA GLY A 136 7.35 -36.41 29.14
C GLY A 136 5.91 -36.72 29.57
N ALA A 137 5.65 -37.95 30.03
CA ALA A 137 4.34 -38.33 30.55
C ALA A 137 3.98 -37.54 31.83
N MET A 138 4.95 -37.35 32.74
CA MET A 138 4.73 -36.60 33.98
C MET A 138 4.47 -35.12 33.72
N GLY A 139 5.21 -34.51 32.78
CA GLY A 139 4.95 -33.14 32.31
C GLY A 139 3.61 -33.00 31.61
N TRP A 140 3.22 -33.99 30.80
CA TRP A 140 1.91 -34.02 30.14
C TRP A 140 0.77 -34.10 31.17
N PHE A 141 0.88 -34.98 32.17
CA PHE A 141 -0.10 -35.08 33.25
C PHE A 141 -0.18 -33.80 34.10
N LEU A 142 0.95 -33.14 34.36
CA LEU A 142 0.98 -31.85 35.06
C LEU A 142 0.31 -30.73 34.26
N CYS A 143 0.47 -30.70 32.94
CA CYS A 143 -0.17 -29.72 32.07
C CYS A 143 -1.66 -30.02 31.77
N SER A 144 -2.10 -31.29 31.82
CA SER A 144 -3.50 -31.65 31.55
C SER A 144 -4.40 -31.62 32.79
N GLY A 145 -3.81 -31.52 33.98
CA GLY A 145 -4.51 -31.54 35.27
C GLY A 145 -4.80 -30.17 35.87
N SER A 146 -4.42 -29.09 35.18
CA SER A 146 -4.73 -27.68 35.51
C SER A 146 -5.75 -27.12 34.51
#